data_AF-A0A480L816-F1
#
_entry.id   AF-A0A480L816-F1
#
_cell.length_a   1.000
_cell.length_b   1.000
_cell.length_c   1.000
_cell.angle_alpha   90.00
_cell.angle_beta   90.00
_cell.angle_gamma   90.00
#
_symmetry.space_group_name_H-M   'P 1'
#
loop_
_entity.id
_entity.type
_entity.pdbx_description
1 polymer ?
#
loop_
_entity_poly.entity_id
_entity_poly.type
_entity_poly.pdbx_seq_one_letter_code
_entity_poly.pdbx_strand_id
1 'polypeptide(L)'
;MAWTISDVMMSSLSTDHKLKAGTNTKKALLEVYNMMSWGVNNFPDNWNRTRHVIVLLTDGLHNMGGDPVTVIHDIRDLLNIGRNRKNPREDYLDIYVFGVGPLVNQENINALASKKDKEQHVFKLKDVDNLEDVFFQMLDESRSLGLCGMVWEHKDGTDYHKQPWHAKISITVSAVS
;
A
#
# COMPACT_ATOMS: atom_id res chain seq x y z
N MET A 1 -7.06 19.26 -9.57
CA MET A 1 -6.50 17.90 -9.51
C MET A 1 -7.44 17.07 -8.67
N ALA A 2 -8.29 16.26 -9.31
CA ALA A 2 -9.20 15.37 -8.61
C ALA A 2 -8.43 14.11 -8.25
N TRP A 3 -8.18 13.91 -6.96
CA TRP A 3 -7.71 12.64 -6.45
C TRP A 3 -8.93 11.75 -6.27
N THR A 4 -9.22 10.88 -7.23
CA THR A 4 -10.04 9.70 -6.95
C THR A 4 -9.13 8.70 -6.28
N ILE A 5 -9.27 8.54 -4.96
CA ILE A 5 -8.79 7.35 -4.25
C ILE A 5 -9.47 6.17 -4.94
N SER A 6 -8.77 5.54 -5.87
CA SER A 6 -9.21 4.28 -6.46
C SER A 6 -8.60 3.19 -5.61
N ASP A 7 -9.43 2.75 -4.66
CA ASP A 7 -9.36 1.49 -3.94
C ASP A 7 -8.03 1.18 -3.25
N VAL A 8 -7.92 1.62 -1.98
CA VAL A 8 -7.18 0.83 -0.99
C VAL A 8 -8.04 -0.40 -0.69
N MET A 9 -7.84 -1.47 -1.46
CA MET A 9 -8.48 -2.75 -1.15
C MET A 9 -7.71 -3.42 -0.02
N MET A 10 -8.07 -3.08 1.21
CA MET A 10 -7.78 -3.94 2.37
C MET A 10 -8.75 -5.12 2.27
N SER A 11 -8.33 -6.24 1.70
CA SER A 11 -9.11 -7.48 1.81
C SER A 11 -9.19 -7.81 3.30
N SER A 12 -10.35 -7.51 3.88
CA SER A 12 -10.67 -7.72 5.28
C SER A 12 -10.19 -9.09 5.75
N LEU A 13 -9.46 -9.11 6.86
CA LEU A 13 -9.44 -10.24 7.79
C LEU A 13 -10.88 -10.45 8.29
N SER A 14 -11.72 -11.07 7.45
CA SER A 14 -13.13 -11.30 7.75
C SER A 14 -13.23 -12.46 8.75
N THR A 15 -13.95 -12.22 9.83
CA THR A 15 -14.24 -13.14 10.93
C THR A 15 -14.97 -14.43 10.51
N ASP A 16 -15.31 -14.58 9.22
CA ASP A 16 -15.97 -15.75 8.62
C ASP A 16 -15.04 -16.93 8.29
N HIS A 17 -13.71 -16.75 8.37
CA HIS A 17 -12.76 -17.83 8.07
C HIS A 17 -12.75 -18.99 9.07
N LYS A 18 -13.46 -18.90 10.20
CA LYS A 18 -13.58 -20.02 11.15
C LYS A 18 -14.22 -21.28 10.55
N LEU A 19 -14.97 -21.16 9.45
CA LEU A 19 -15.69 -22.29 8.83
C LEU A 19 -15.09 -22.78 7.50
N LYS A 20 -14.09 -22.09 6.94
CA LYS A 20 -13.41 -22.49 5.69
C LYS A 20 -11.91 -22.25 5.81
N ALA A 21 -11.17 -23.25 6.25
CA ALA A 21 -9.72 -23.21 6.52
C ALA A 21 -8.82 -23.18 5.26
N GLY A 22 -9.34 -22.73 4.12
CA GLY A 22 -8.60 -22.69 2.86
C GLY A 22 -8.17 -21.28 2.49
N THR A 23 -6.90 -21.12 2.10
CA THR A 23 -6.29 -19.87 1.67
C THR A 23 -6.12 -19.88 0.15
N ASN A 24 -6.96 -19.11 -0.56
CA ASN A 24 -6.93 -18.99 -2.04
C ASN A 24 -6.50 -17.58 -2.48
N THR A 25 -5.20 -17.29 -2.35
CA THR A 25 -4.62 -15.99 -2.71
C THR A 25 -4.79 -15.69 -4.20
N LYS A 26 -4.76 -16.70 -5.07
CA LYS A 26 -4.97 -16.52 -6.50
C LYS A 26 -6.35 -15.96 -6.81
N LYS A 27 -7.40 -16.50 -6.20
CA LYS A 27 -8.77 -16.01 -6.39
C LYS A 27 -8.92 -14.58 -5.88
N ALA A 28 -8.32 -14.25 -4.73
CA ALA A 28 -8.34 -12.88 -4.21
C ALA A 28 -7.71 -11.88 -5.19
N LEU A 29 -6.54 -12.20 -5.75
CA LEU A 29 -5.90 -11.37 -6.77
C LEU A 29 -6.70 -11.31 -8.08
N LEU A 30 -7.41 -12.38 -8.43
CA LEU A 30 -8.26 -12.41 -9.62
C LEU A 30 -9.45 -11.43 -9.50
N GLU A 31 -10.02 -11.27 -8.30
CA GLU A 31 -11.04 -10.24 -8.08
C GLU A 31 -10.48 -8.83 -8.29
N VAL A 32 -9.26 -8.58 -7.79
CA VAL A 32 -8.55 -7.29 -8.03
C VAL A 32 -8.31 -7.07 -9.52
N TYR A 33 -7.85 -8.10 -10.24
CA TYR A 33 -7.69 -8.05 -11.70
C TYR A 33 -9.02 -7.69 -12.40
N ASN A 34 -10.14 -8.31 -12.00
CA ASN A 34 -11.45 -8.04 -12.59
C ASN A 34 -11.89 -6.59 -12.35
N MET A 35 -11.65 -6.04 -11.16
CA MET A 35 -11.93 -4.64 -10.84
C MET A 35 -11.11 -3.69 -11.72
N MET A 36 -9.81 -3.96 -11.88
CA MET A 36 -8.93 -3.17 -12.74
C MET A 36 -9.34 -3.28 -14.21
N SER A 37 -9.66 -4.49 -14.68
CA SER A 37 -10.09 -4.73 -16.05
C SER A 37 -11.37 -3.97 -16.38
N TRP A 38 -12.34 -3.97 -15.46
CA TRP A 38 -13.53 -3.15 -15.58
C TRP A 38 -13.19 -1.66 -15.66
N GLY A 39 -12.29 -1.16 -14.82
CA GLY A 39 -11.83 0.23 -14.85
C GLY A 39 -11.18 0.62 -16.19
N VAL A 40 -10.29 -0.23 -16.72
CA VAL A 40 -9.63 -0.02 -18.02
C VAL A 40 -10.66 0.05 -19.16
N ASN A 41 -11.66 -0.83 -19.14
CA ASN A 41 -12.67 -0.91 -20.19
C ASN A 41 -13.68 0.26 -20.16
N ASN A 42 -14.00 0.77 -18.97
CA ASN A 42 -15.01 1.84 -18.82
C ASN A 42 -14.40 3.25 -18.82
N PHE A 43 -13.10 3.39 -18.56
CA PHE A 43 -12.39 4.68 -18.53
C PHE A 43 -11.17 4.70 -19.47
N PRO A 44 -11.38 4.55 -20.80
CA PRO A 44 -10.29 4.39 -21.77
C PRO A 44 -9.38 5.62 -21.92
N ASP A 45 -9.83 6.80 -21.49
CA ASP A 45 -9.04 8.03 -21.61
C ASP A 45 -8.05 8.23 -20.44
N ASN A 46 -8.31 7.58 -19.29
CA ASN A 46 -7.57 7.83 -18.05
C ASN A 46 -6.82 6.61 -17.50
N TRP A 47 -7.08 5.40 -18.02
CA TRP A 47 -6.45 4.18 -17.49
C TRP A 47 -4.92 4.25 -17.45
N ASN A 48 -4.30 4.95 -18.42
CA ASN A 48 -2.84 5.05 -18.51
C ASN A 48 -2.21 6.05 -17.52
N ARG A 49 -3.04 6.85 -16.82
CA ARG A 49 -2.65 7.83 -15.80
C ARG A 49 -2.93 7.35 -14.38
N THR A 50 -3.81 6.38 -14.21
CA THR A 50 -4.15 5.81 -12.90
C THR A 50 -3.00 4.98 -12.35
N ARG A 51 -2.58 5.28 -11.12
CA ARG A 51 -1.59 4.47 -10.39
C ARG A 51 -2.34 3.50 -9.48
N HIS A 52 -1.91 2.24 -9.47
CA HIS A 52 -2.53 1.18 -8.69
C HIS A 52 -1.60 0.76 -7.55
N VAL A 53 -2.17 0.63 -6.35
CA VAL A 53 -1.46 0.11 -5.18
C VAL A 53 -2.24 -1.06 -4.63
N ILE A 54 -1.61 -2.22 -4.54
CA ILE A 54 -2.18 -3.44 -3.96
C ILE A 54 -1.49 -3.67 -2.62
N VAL A 55 -2.29 -3.83 -1.56
CA VAL A 55 -1.81 -4.14 -0.22
C VAL A 55 -2.35 -5.50 0.19
N LEU A 56 -1.46 -6.48 0.36
CA LEU A 56 -1.82 -7.85 0.70
C LEU A 56 -1.33 -8.19 2.11
N LEU A 57 -2.24 -8.62 2.97
CA LEU A 57 -1.91 -9.17 4.29
C LEU A 57 -2.06 -10.69 4.21
N THR A 58 -0.97 -11.44 4.33
CA THR A 58 -0.97 -12.90 4.22
C THR A 58 0.20 -13.53 4.96
N ASP A 59 0.08 -14.78 5.38
CA ASP A 59 1.20 -15.60 5.85
C ASP A 59 2.01 -16.20 4.69
N GLY A 60 1.55 -16.05 3.44
CA GLY A 60 2.17 -16.64 2.26
C GLY A 60 1.88 -18.14 2.09
N LEU A 61 1.04 -18.74 2.94
CA LEU A 61 0.72 -20.17 2.93
C LEU A 61 -0.60 -20.44 2.20
N HIS A 62 -0.61 -20.22 0.88
CA HIS A 62 -1.76 -20.54 0.04
C HIS A 62 -1.83 -22.04 -0.24
N ASN A 63 -3.03 -22.63 -0.15
CA ASN A 63 -3.26 -24.06 -0.35
C ASN A 63 -4.39 -24.35 -1.35
N MET A 64 -4.98 -23.32 -1.95
CA MET A 64 -6.05 -23.44 -2.95
C MET A 64 -5.79 -22.51 -4.14
N GLY A 65 -6.31 -22.86 -5.32
CA GLY A 65 -6.26 -22.02 -6.52
C GLY A 65 -4.98 -22.12 -7.34
N GLY A 66 -3.89 -22.67 -6.78
CA GLY A 66 -2.58 -22.75 -7.44
C GLY A 66 -1.77 -21.47 -7.24
N ASP A 67 -0.78 -21.25 -8.11
CA ASP A 67 0.18 -20.15 -7.97
C ASP A 67 -0.48 -18.77 -8.17
N PRO A 68 -0.45 -17.88 -7.16
CA PRO A 68 -0.96 -16.51 -7.26
C PRO A 68 -0.09 -15.58 -8.12
N VAL A 69 1.19 -15.89 -8.35
CA VAL A 69 2.12 -15.05 -9.14
C VAL A 69 1.64 -14.91 -10.59
N THR A 70 0.95 -15.91 -11.12
CA THR A 70 0.39 -15.84 -12.49
C THR A 70 -0.55 -14.65 -12.65
N VAL A 71 -1.36 -14.33 -11.63
CA VAL A 71 -2.30 -13.21 -11.69
C VAL A 71 -1.58 -11.86 -11.60
N ILE A 72 -0.44 -11.79 -10.92
CA ILE A 72 0.40 -10.59 -10.93
C ILE A 72 0.93 -10.32 -12.33
N HIS A 73 1.33 -11.36 -13.07
CA HIS A 73 1.70 -11.22 -14.48
C HIS A 73 0.52 -10.72 -15.33
N ASP A 74 -0.68 -11.28 -15.14
CA ASP A 74 -1.89 -10.84 -15.83
C ASP A 74 -2.22 -9.35 -15.55
N ILE A 75 -2.09 -8.91 -14.30
CA ILE A 75 -2.29 -7.49 -13.90
C ILE A 75 -1.25 -6.58 -14.59
N ARG A 76 0.03 -6.97 -14.59
CA ARG A 76 1.09 -6.20 -15.27
C ARG A 76 0.83 -6.09 -16.76
N ASP A 77 0.33 -7.17 -17.36
CA ASP A 77 -0.03 -7.23 -18.76
C ASP A 77 -1.23 -6.35 -19.12
N LEU A 78 -2.28 -6.36 -18.28
CA LEU A 78 -3.44 -5.48 -18.40
C LEU A 78 -3.05 -4.00 -18.35
N LEU A 79 -2.14 -3.63 -17.44
CA LEU A 79 -1.69 -2.25 -17.23
C LEU A 79 -0.52 -1.83 -18.15
N ASN A 80 -0.10 -2.73 -19.05
CA ASN A 80 1.00 -2.54 -19.99
C ASN A 80 2.34 -2.17 -19.31
N ILE A 81 2.67 -2.83 -18.20
CA ILE A 81 3.87 -2.61 -17.40
C ILE A 81 4.98 -3.56 -17.85
N GLY A 82 6.22 -3.07 -17.96
CA GLY A 82 7.40 -3.85 -18.34
C GLY A 82 7.46 -4.29 -19.81
N ARG A 83 6.43 -3.98 -20.62
CA ARG A 83 6.35 -4.37 -22.04
C ARG A 83 7.19 -3.48 -22.96
N ASN A 84 7.39 -2.21 -22.61
CA ASN A 84 8.15 -1.26 -23.41
C ASN A 84 9.44 -0.83 -22.68
N ARG A 85 10.61 -1.15 -23.26
CA ARG A 85 11.91 -0.78 -22.68
C ARG A 85 12.14 0.72 -22.54
N LYS A 86 11.52 1.55 -23.39
CA LYS A 86 11.65 3.02 -23.32
C LYS A 86 10.73 3.65 -22.28
N ASN A 87 9.62 2.99 -21.95
CA ASN A 87 8.67 3.43 -20.95
C ASN A 87 8.13 2.21 -20.20
N PRO A 88 8.86 1.70 -19.20
CA PRO A 88 8.50 0.46 -18.52
C PRO A 88 7.28 0.62 -17.60
N ARG A 89 6.87 1.84 -17.25
CA ARG A 89 5.67 2.15 -16.44
C ARG A 89 5.64 1.47 -15.07
N GLU A 90 6.77 1.12 -14.48
CA GLU A 90 6.83 0.47 -13.15
C GLU A 90 6.22 1.35 -12.03
N ASP A 91 6.19 2.68 -12.20
CA ASP A 91 5.60 3.62 -11.24
C ASP A 91 4.06 3.59 -11.17
N TYR A 92 3.41 2.79 -12.01
CA TYR A 92 1.94 2.69 -12.08
C TYR A 92 1.38 1.49 -11.32
N LEU A 93 2.23 0.63 -10.77
CA LEU A 93 1.81 -0.50 -9.94
C LEU A 93 2.81 -0.71 -8.79
N ASP A 94 2.28 -0.70 -7.58
CA ASP A 94 3.00 -1.08 -6.36
C ASP A 94 2.24 -2.20 -5.65
N ILE A 95 2.93 -3.30 -5.35
CA ILE A 95 2.34 -4.44 -4.63
C ILE A 95 3.12 -4.60 -3.34
N TYR A 96 2.46 -4.24 -2.24
CA TYR A 96 2.97 -4.38 -0.89
C TYR A 96 2.43 -5.65 -0.26
N VAL A 97 3.31 -6.46 0.33
CA VAL A 97 2.94 -7.71 1.01
C VAL A 97 3.41 -7.69 2.45
N PHE A 98 2.44 -7.84 3.34
CA PHE A 98 2.60 -7.88 4.77
C PHE A 98 2.43 -9.31 5.27
N GLY A 99 3.55 -9.92 5.66
CA GLY A 99 3.63 -11.20 6.34
C GLY A 99 2.96 -11.13 7.71
N VAL A 100 1.76 -11.70 7.85
CA VAL A 100 1.02 -11.76 9.12
C VAL A 100 0.92 -13.18 9.65
N GLY A 101 0.99 -13.35 10.96
CA GLY A 101 0.82 -14.64 11.63
C GLY A 101 2.13 -15.28 12.10
N PRO A 102 2.04 -16.39 12.85
CA PRO A 102 3.18 -16.99 13.53
C PRO A 102 4.17 -17.67 12.58
N LEU A 103 3.70 -18.12 11.42
CA LEU A 103 4.49 -18.84 10.42
C LEU A 103 4.30 -18.16 9.07
N VAL A 104 5.27 -17.36 8.66
CA VAL A 104 5.27 -16.65 7.38
C VAL A 104 6.23 -17.31 6.40
N ASN A 105 5.75 -17.67 5.21
CA ASN A 105 6.60 -18.14 4.12
C ASN A 105 7.20 -16.94 3.36
N GLN A 106 8.46 -16.64 3.66
CA GLN A 106 9.19 -15.50 3.10
C GLN A 106 9.34 -15.55 1.57
N GLU A 107 9.56 -16.74 1.01
CA GLU A 107 9.76 -16.93 -0.43
C GLU A 107 8.48 -16.57 -1.19
N ASN A 108 7.34 -17.07 -0.72
CA ASN A 108 6.05 -16.82 -1.35
C ASN A 108 5.63 -15.35 -1.28
N ILE A 109 5.80 -14.68 -0.14
CA ILE A 109 5.45 -13.26 -0.03
C ILE A 109 6.38 -12.36 -0.86
N ASN A 110 7.67 -12.72 -0.96
CA ASN A 110 8.64 -11.99 -1.77
C ASN A 110 8.46 -12.21 -3.27
N ALA A 111 7.85 -13.33 -3.68
CA ALA A 111 7.48 -13.57 -5.06
C ALA A 111 6.29 -12.70 -5.51
N LEU A 112 5.42 -12.29 -4.56
CA LEU A 112 4.23 -11.49 -4.83
C LEU A 112 4.48 -9.98 -4.82
N ALA A 113 5.39 -9.51 -3.98
CA ALA A 113 5.66 -8.09 -3.83
C ALA A 113 6.42 -7.48 -5.03
N SER A 114 6.25 -6.17 -5.22
CA SER A 114 7.04 -5.41 -6.19
C SER A 114 8.54 -5.43 -5.85
N LYS A 115 9.38 -5.35 -6.88
CA LYS A 115 10.84 -5.30 -6.75
C LYS A 115 11.36 -4.05 -7.44
N LYS A 116 11.53 -2.97 -6.67
CA LYS A 116 12.01 -1.68 -7.14
C LYS A 116 13.30 -1.31 -6.42
N ASP A 117 14.19 -0.62 -7.12
CA ASP A 117 15.46 -0.19 -6.53
C ASP A 117 15.19 0.83 -5.42
N LYS A 118 15.83 0.64 -4.26
CA LYS A 118 15.72 1.49 -3.06
C LYS A 118 14.33 1.59 -2.42
N GLU A 119 13.40 0.71 -2.77
CA GLU A 119 12.08 0.62 -2.14
C GLU A 119 11.88 -0.75 -1.48
N GLN A 120 11.13 -0.77 -0.39
CA GLN A 120 10.77 -2.00 0.33
C GLN A 120 9.28 -2.27 0.16
N HIS A 121 8.95 -3.46 -0.36
CA HIS A 121 7.57 -3.87 -0.59
C HIS A 121 7.14 -5.12 0.21
N VAL A 122 8.06 -5.71 0.97
CA VAL A 122 7.78 -6.86 1.83
C VAL A 122 8.05 -6.49 3.27
N PHE A 123 7.05 -6.73 4.12
CA PHE A 123 7.12 -6.41 5.55
C PHE A 123 6.69 -7.63 6.35
N LYS A 124 7.47 -8.01 7.36
CA LYS A 124 7.09 -9.08 8.28
C LYS A 124 6.59 -8.46 9.56
N LEU A 125 5.31 -8.63 9.84
CA LEU A 125 4.69 -8.13 11.05
C LEU A 125 4.87 -9.18 12.14
N LYS A 126 5.65 -8.81 13.16
CA LYS A 126 5.80 -9.64 14.35
C LYS A 126 4.51 -9.64 15.17
N ASP A 127 3.87 -8.47 15.26
CA ASP A 127 2.58 -8.21 15.91
C ASP A 127 1.81 -7.15 15.10
N VAL A 128 0.47 -7.17 15.17
CA VAL A 128 -0.41 -6.22 14.45
C VAL A 128 -0.18 -4.78 14.92
N ASP A 129 0.36 -4.58 16.12
CA ASP A 129 0.67 -3.26 16.68
C ASP A 129 1.84 -2.55 15.96
N ASN A 130 2.60 -3.26 15.12
CA ASN A 130 3.68 -2.69 14.31
C ASN A 130 3.21 -2.25 12.91
N LEU A 131 1.90 -2.32 12.62
CA LEU A 131 1.34 -1.91 11.32
C LEU A 131 1.53 -0.41 11.08
N GLU A 132 1.33 0.41 12.11
CA GLU A 132 1.43 1.88 12.03
C GLU A 132 2.82 2.33 11.56
N ASP A 133 3.88 1.81 12.17
CA ASP A 133 5.26 2.14 11.84
C ASP A 133 5.59 1.79 10.36
N VAL A 134 4.99 0.72 9.83
CA VAL A 134 5.15 0.34 8.42
C VAL A 134 4.34 1.24 7.49
N PHE A 135 3.14 1.66 7.88
CA PHE A 135 2.36 2.63 7.10
C PHE A 135 3.10 3.96 6.96
N PHE A 136 3.78 4.43 8.00
CA PHE A 136 4.61 5.63 7.92
C PHE A 136 5.77 5.49 6.92
N GLN A 137 6.39 4.30 6.81
CA GLN A 137 7.45 4.05 5.81
C GLN A 137 6.93 4.01 4.36
N MET A 138 5.66 3.66 4.15
CA MET A 138 5.05 3.66 2.82
C MET A 138 4.63 5.04 2.32
N LEU A 139 4.37 5.98 3.23
CA LEU A 139 3.88 7.31 2.89
C LEU A 139 5.06 8.23 2.54
N ASP A 140 5.13 8.67 1.29
CA ASP A 140 6.08 9.71 0.86
C ASP A 140 5.66 11.07 1.42
N GLU A 141 6.24 11.45 2.57
CA GLU A 141 5.95 12.69 3.29
C GLU A 141 6.07 13.93 2.39
N SER A 142 7.02 13.93 1.46
CA SER A 142 7.29 15.06 0.56
C SER A 142 6.08 15.46 -0.29
N ARG A 143 5.17 14.51 -0.55
CA ARG A 143 3.93 14.74 -1.31
C ARG A 143 2.77 15.19 -0.42
N SER A 144 2.89 15.03 0.89
CA SER A 144 1.85 15.33 1.89
C SER A 144 2.06 16.68 2.61
N LEU A 145 3.25 17.28 2.51
CA LEU A 145 3.61 18.56 3.16
C LEU A 145 2.67 19.74 2.81
N GLY A 146 1.95 19.67 1.68
CA GLY A 146 0.99 20.69 1.27
C GLY A 146 -0.43 20.54 1.85
N LEU A 147 -0.70 19.47 2.60
CA LEU A 147 -2.02 19.19 3.18
C LEU A 147 -2.12 19.82 4.58
N CYS A 148 -3.15 20.65 4.80
CA CYS A 148 -3.44 21.17 6.13
C CYS A 148 -4.09 20.10 7.03
N GLY A 149 -3.83 20.15 8.34
CA GLY A 149 -4.44 19.25 9.32
C GLY A 149 -3.84 17.84 9.39
N MET A 150 -2.70 17.60 8.74
CA MET A 150 -1.95 16.35 8.88
C MET A 150 -1.12 16.37 10.18
N VAL A 151 -1.05 15.24 10.88
CA VAL A 151 -0.26 15.03 12.09
C VAL A 151 0.63 13.82 11.89
N TRP A 152 1.84 13.87 12.45
CA TRP A 152 2.77 12.75 12.45
C TRP A 152 2.79 12.10 13.84
N GLU A 153 2.03 11.02 13.99
CA GLU A 153 1.86 10.29 15.27
C GLU A 153 2.88 9.14 15.45
N HIS A 154 4.03 9.20 14.80
CA HIS A 154 5.09 8.22 15.03
C HIS A 154 5.54 8.22 16.50
N LYS A 155 5.94 7.06 17.02
CA LYS A 155 6.35 6.88 18.43
C LYS A 155 7.52 7.80 18.82
N ASP A 156 8.41 8.07 17.87
CA ASP A 156 9.57 8.97 18.02
C ASP A 156 9.28 10.45 17.67
N GLY A 157 8.03 10.80 17.36
CA GLY A 157 7.64 12.16 17.01
C GLY A 157 7.73 13.13 18.20
N THR A 158 8.31 14.32 17.96
CA THR A 158 8.33 15.40 18.98
C THR A 158 6.94 16.01 19.18
N ASP A 159 6.74 16.81 20.22
CA ASP A 159 5.48 17.55 20.43
C ASP A 159 5.11 18.43 19.23
N TYR A 160 6.10 18.94 18.48
CA TYR A 160 5.84 19.68 17.25
C TYR A 160 5.40 18.80 16.07
N HIS A 161 5.72 17.50 16.07
CA HIS A 161 5.20 16.54 15.08
C HIS A 161 3.75 16.14 15.38
N LYS A 162 3.40 16.06 16.67
CA LYS A 162 2.05 15.74 17.15
C LYS A 162 1.09 16.93 17.07
N GLN A 163 1.61 18.15 17.10
CA GLN A 163 0.83 19.38 16.90
C GLN A 163 1.54 20.36 15.95
N PRO A 164 1.58 20.09 14.63
CA PRO A 164 2.33 20.91 13.66
C PRO A 164 1.85 22.36 13.55
N TRP A 165 0.58 22.61 13.85
CA TRP A 165 -0.02 23.94 13.84
C TRP A 165 0.14 24.70 15.18
N HIS A 166 0.81 24.12 16.17
CA HIS A 166 1.00 24.77 17.46
C HIS A 166 2.00 25.92 17.36
N ALA A 167 1.55 27.15 17.65
CA ALA A 167 2.39 28.33 17.67
C ALA A 167 2.44 28.93 19.09
N LYS A 168 3.65 29.15 19.61
CA LYS A 168 3.87 29.84 20.88
C LYS A 168 4.30 31.28 20.63
N ILE A 169 3.45 32.23 20.97
CA ILE A 169 3.73 33.66 20.84
C ILE A 169 4.07 34.20 22.23
N SER A 170 5.22 34.87 22.36
CA SER A 170 5.65 35.54 23.59
C SER A 170 5.83 37.03 23.31
N ILE A 171 5.11 37.87 24.04
CA ILE A 171 5.17 39.33 23.89
C ILE A 171 5.90 39.88 25.11
N THR A 172 7.08 40.46 24.90
CA THR A 172 7.82 41.20 25.92
C THR A 172 7.54 42.69 25.75
N VAL A 173 6.94 43.30 26.75
CA VAL A 173 6.74 44.75 26.80
C VAL A 173 7.89 45.36 27.59
N SER A 174 8.75 46.13 26.91
CA SER A 174 9.78 46.92 27.56
C SER A 174 9.12 48.12 28.25
N ALA A 175 9.27 48.21 29.57
CA ALA A 175 8.89 49.42 30.29
C ALA A 175 9.84 50.55 29.87
N VAL A 176 9.29 51.60 29.25
CA VAL A 176 10.01 52.85 29.01
C VAL A 176 10.04 53.57 30.36
N SER A 177 11.21 53.57 31.01
CA SER A 177 11.51 54.35 32.21
C SER A 177 11.93 55.77 31.84
#